data_AF-A0A2E3JD55-F1
#
_entry.id   AF-A0A2E3JD55-F1
#
_cell.length_a   1.000
_cell.length_b   1.000
_cell.length_c   1.000
_cell.angle_alpha   90.00
_cell.angle_beta   90.00
_cell.angle_gamma   90.00
#
_symmetry.space_group_name_H-M   'P 1'
#
loop_
_entity.id
_entity.type
_entity.pdbx_description
1 polymer ?
#
loop_
_entity_poly.entity_id
_entity_poly.type
_entity_poly.pdbx_seq_one_letter_code
_entity_poly.pdbx_strand_id
1 'polypeptide(L)'
;MSKELKRDLEMALTQNQALVVGAAGTASEMAGMESWISTNVKAKQGAGSSNPGFDPTTGAVPAPTDPTNDDPIEEATFKSLVAQCWDNGGEPDVLITGSFNRQGISAFDGIATLYRDTSPGLDRASIMGSADIYVSDFSGQGGIKIMADRFMRAKTALLLDFEMLGVAYLRPFQTYELGKTGDNEKRTIMTECTLAVLNEAAHGKYIGLTTS
;
A
#
# COMPACT_ATOMS: atom_id res chain seq x y z
N MET A 1 5.66 -21.19 -10.37
CA MET A 1 5.01 -21.57 -9.10
C MET A 1 5.21 -20.52 -8.01
N SER A 2 6.43 -20.09 -7.63
CA SER A 2 6.61 -19.05 -6.59
C SER A 2 6.09 -17.64 -6.96
N LYS A 3 5.92 -17.32 -8.26
CA LYS A 3 5.42 -16.01 -8.71
C LYS A 3 3.98 -15.72 -8.25
N GLU A 4 3.13 -16.75 -8.26
CA GLU A 4 1.73 -16.62 -7.83
C GLU A 4 1.64 -16.31 -6.35
N LEU A 5 2.35 -17.08 -5.52
CA LEU A 5 2.38 -16.89 -4.07
C LEU A 5 2.91 -15.50 -3.67
N LYS A 6 3.84 -14.93 -4.44
CA LYS A 6 4.33 -13.56 -4.20
C LYS A 6 3.29 -12.50 -4.56
N ARG A 7 2.49 -12.75 -5.60
CA ARG A 7 1.36 -11.89 -5.98
C ARG A 7 0.23 -11.96 -4.96
N ASP A 8 -0.08 -13.15 -4.47
CA ASP A 8 -1.08 -13.33 -3.42
C ASP A 8 -0.65 -12.62 -2.12
N LEU A 9 0.66 -12.63 -1.83
CA LEU A 9 1.22 -11.89 -0.70
C LEU A 9 1.07 -10.36 -0.89
N GLU A 10 1.40 -9.82 -2.08
CA GLU A 10 1.20 -8.40 -2.40
C GLU A 10 -0.27 -7.98 -2.23
N MET A 11 -1.19 -8.80 -2.74
CA MET A 11 -2.64 -8.60 -2.60
C MET A 11 -3.07 -8.59 -1.13
N ALA A 12 -2.61 -9.56 -0.32
CA ALA A 12 -2.97 -9.64 1.10
C ALA A 12 -2.42 -8.45 1.91
N LEU A 13 -1.22 -7.96 1.59
CA LEU A 13 -0.60 -6.83 2.28
C LEU A 13 -1.28 -5.49 1.98
N THR A 14 -1.87 -5.33 0.79
CA THR A 14 -2.40 -4.05 0.30
C THR A 14 -3.93 -3.96 0.32
N GLN A 15 -4.60 -4.92 0.97
CA GLN A 15 -6.05 -4.97 1.05
C GLN A 15 -6.65 -4.40 2.33
N ASN A 16 -7.94 -4.09 2.25
CA ASN A 16 -8.81 -3.83 3.39
C ASN A 16 -9.24 -5.17 4.04
N GLN A 17 -8.35 -5.75 4.84
CA GLN A 17 -8.56 -7.04 5.50
C GLN A 17 -8.27 -6.95 7.01
N ALA A 18 -9.17 -7.49 7.83
CA ALA A 18 -9.01 -7.55 9.28
C ALA A 18 -8.02 -8.66 9.68
N LEU A 19 -7.36 -8.48 10.84
CA LEU A 19 -6.67 -9.58 11.49
C LEU A 19 -7.68 -10.65 11.92
N VAL A 20 -7.47 -11.90 11.48
CA VAL A 20 -8.25 -13.05 11.95
C VAL A 20 -7.37 -13.92 12.83
N VAL A 21 -7.71 -13.99 14.12
CA VAL A 21 -7.10 -14.94 15.04
C VAL A 21 -7.61 -16.34 14.71
N GLY A 22 -6.70 -17.24 14.35
CA GLY A 22 -7.05 -18.62 13.99
C GLY A 22 -7.74 -19.37 15.14
N ALA A 23 -8.72 -20.19 14.77
CA ALA A 23 -9.47 -21.04 15.69
C ALA A 23 -9.69 -22.43 15.06
N ALA A 24 -10.29 -23.36 15.80
CA ALA A 24 -10.64 -24.66 15.23
C ALA A 24 -11.62 -24.49 14.05
N GLY A 25 -11.15 -24.76 12.83
CA GLY A 25 -11.94 -24.59 11.60
C GLY A 25 -11.85 -23.21 10.95
N THR A 26 -11.15 -22.25 11.55
CA THR A 26 -10.92 -20.90 11.00
C THR A 26 -9.42 -20.67 10.84
N ALA A 27 -8.97 -20.49 9.60
CA ALA A 27 -7.57 -20.17 9.33
C ALA A 27 -7.22 -18.77 9.86
N SER A 28 -5.98 -18.59 10.31
CA SER A 28 -5.47 -17.28 10.68
C SER A 28 -5.23 -16.43 9.43
N GLU A 29 -5.51 -15.13 9.51
CA GLU A 29 -5.28 -14.20 8.42
C GLU A 29 -4.58 -12.93 8.93
N MET A 30 -3.62 -12.42 8.14
CA MET A 30 -2.93 -11.18 8.46
C MET A 30 -3.80 -9.97 8.10
N ALA A 31 -3.69 -8.90 8.88
CA ALA A 31 -4.29 -7.62 8.53
C ALA A 31 -3.49 -6.94 7.41
N GLY A 32 -4.20 -6.39 6.42
CA GLY A 32 -3.60 -5.57 5.38
C GLY A 32 -3.29 -4.15 5.86
N MET A 33 -2.45 -3.44 5.11
CA MET A 33 -1.96 -2.09 5.45
C MET A 33 -3.10 -1.09 5.69
N GLU A 34 -4.19 -1.19 4.93
CA GLU A 34 -5.36 -0.31 5.10
C GLU A 34 -5.95 -0.42 6.52
N SER A 35 -5.86 -1.58 7.16
CA SER A 35 -6.44 -1.83 8.48
C SER A 35 -5.58 -1.33 9.63
N TRP A 36 -4.28 -1.20 9.42
CA TRP A 36 -3.38 -0.65 10.42
C TRP A 36 -3.52 0.86 10.55
N ILE A 37 -3.68 1.59 9.43
CA ILE A 37 -3.71 3.05 9.43
C ILE A 37 -5.05 3.59 9.95
N SER A 38 -5.02 4.33 11.06
CA SER A 38 -6.14 5.02 11.70
C SER A 38 -5.89 6.50 11.93
N THR A 39 -4.64 6.92 12.14
CA THR A 39 -4.30 8.31 12.48
C THR A 39 -4.33 9.22 11.25
N ASN A 40 -3.64 8.81 10.18
CA ASN A 40 -3.50 9.61 8.97
C ASN A 40 -4.42 9.13 7.87
N VAL A 41 -5.68 9.53 7.95
CA VAL A 41 -6.69 9.17 6.97
C VAL A 41 -7.27 10.43 6.35
N LYS A 42 -7.16 10.53 5.02
CA LYS A 42 -7.81 11.58 4.25
C LYS A 42 -8.83 10.99 3.29
N ALA A 43 -9.93 11.73 3.13
CA ALA A 43 -10.90 11.57 2.07
C ALA A 43 -11.36 12.98 1.69
N LYS A 44 -11.75 13.21 0.44
CA LYS A 44 -12.38 14.48 0.08
C LYS A 44 -13.71 14.62 0.82
N GLN A 45 -14.48 13.53 0.86
CA GLN A 45 -15.68 13.39 1.70
C GLN A 45 -15.54 12.13 2.56
N GLY A 46 -15.55 12.30 3.89
CA GLY A 46 -15.31 11.20 4.84
C GLY A 46 -16.56 10.58 5.47
N ALA A 47 -17.76 10.96 5.02
CA ALA A 47 -19.02 10.55 5.64
C ALA A 47 -19.18 9.01 5.61
N GLY A 48 -19.49 8.42 6.77
CA GLY A 48 -19.68 6.97 6.91
C GLY A 48 -18.40 6.14 7.00
N SER A 49 -17.22 6.76 6.86
CA SER A 49 -15.95 6.05 7.01
C SER A 49 -15.62 5.74 8.48
N SER A 50 -14.95 4.61 8.71
CA SER A 50 -14.45 4.20 10.03
C SER A 50 -13.06 3.59 9.89
N ASN A 51 -12.12 4.03 10.72
CA ASN A 51 -10.72 3.60 10.65
C ASN A 51 -10.23 3.22 12.06
N PRO A 52 -10.60 2.03 12.54
CA PRO A 52 -10.40 1.65 13.95
C PRO A 52 -8.92 1.45 14.32
N GLY A 53 -8.08 1.00 13.38
CA GLY A 53 -6.65 0.76 13.62
C GLY A 53 -6.39 -0.41 14.58
N PHE A 54 -5.19 -0.46 15.14
CA PHE A 54 -4.81 -1.44 16.15
C PHE A 54 -5.43 -1.12 17.52
N ASP A 55 -6.13 -2.09 18.12
CA ASP A 55 -6.63 -2.01 19.49
C ASP A 55 -5.63 -2.66 20.47
N PRO A 56 -4.95 -1.88 21.33
CA PRO A 56 -3.96 -2.42 22.28
C PRO A 56 -4.57 -3.29 23.38
N THR A 57 -5.88 -3.21 23.59
CA THR A 57 -6.60 -3.98 24.64
C THR A 57 -6.88 -5.39 24.18
N THR A 58 -7.31 -5.55 22.92
CA THR A 58 -7.73 -6.84 22.36
C THR A 58 -6.71 -7.44 21.40
N GLY A 59 -5.73 -6.64 20.93
CA GLY A 59 -4.81 -7.01 19.87
C GLY A 59 -5.47 -7.10 18.49
N ALA A 60 -6.73 -6.65 18.36
CA ALA A 60 -7.45 -6.69 17.09
C ALA A 60 -6.97 -5.59 16.14
N VAL A 61 -7.03 -5.88 14.84
CA VAL A 61 -6.86 -4.90 13.76
C VAL A 61 -8.07 -5.04 12.84
N PRO A 62 -9.18 -4.32 13.10
CA PRO A 62 -10.39 -4.47 12.32
C PRO A 62 -10.27 -3.81 10.95
N ALA A 63 -11.02 -4.33 9.98
CA ALA A 63 -11.06 -3.76 8.63
C ALA A 63 -11.74 -2.37 8.64
N PRO A 64 -11.17 -1.33 8.03
CA PRO A 64 -11.82 -0.03 7.89
C PRO A 64 -13.07 -0.11 7.04
N THR A 65 -13.98 0.83 7.28
CA THR A 65 -15.16 1.06 6.46
C THR A 65 -14.92 2.28 5.59
N ASP A 66 -15.18 2.15 4.28
CA ASP A 66 -15.04 3.26 3.34
C ASP A 66 -16.09 4.34 3.54
N PRO A 67 -15.81 5.57 3.09
CA PRO A 67 -16.85 6.58 2.98
C PRO A 67 -17.94 6.15 1.99
N THR A 68 -19.12 6.74 2.14
CA THR A 68 -20.26 6.49 1.22
C THR A 68 -20.05 7.07 -0.17
N ASN A 69 -19.10 7.98 -0.33
CA ASN A 69 -18.84 8.71 -1.57
C ASN A 69 -17.49 8.30 -2.16
N ASP A 70 -17.40 8.30 -3.48
CA ASP A 70 -16.15 8.13 -4.23
C ASP A 70 -15.81 9.44 -4.95
N ASP A 71 -14.65 10.01 -4.64
CA ASP A 71 -14.18 11.28 -5.14
C ASP A 71 -12.86 11.11 -5.93
N PRO A 72 -12.57 11.98 -6.92
CA PRO A 72 -11.29 11.95 -7.62
C PRO A 72 -10.14 12.29 -6.67
N ILE A 73 -8.96 11.75 -6.98
CA ILE A 73 -7.73 12.10 -6.27
C ILE A 73 -7.34 13.55 -6.57
N GLU A 74 -7.20 14.36 -5.52
CA GLU A 74 -6.89 15.80 -5.64
C GLU A 74 -5.59 16.14 -4.92
N GLU A 75 -4.78 17.01 -5.53
CA GLU A 75 -3.48 17.39 -5.00
C GLU A 75 -3.58 18.10 -3.64
N ALA A 76 -4.60 18.92 -3.42
CA ALA A 76 -4.80 19.63 -2.15
C ALA A 76 -5.00 18.65 -0.98
N THR A 77 -5.82 17.61 -1.17
CA THR A 77 -6.05 16.56 -0.17
C THR A 77 -4.80 15.71 0.02
N PHE A 78 -4.07 15.40 -1.06
CA PHE A 78 -2.81 14.68 -0.99
C PHE A 78 -1.74 15.47 -0.19
N LYS A 79 -1.56 16.77 -0.45
CA LYS A 79 -0.67 17.64 0.35
C LYS A 79 -1.05 17.65 1.82
N SER A 80 -2.36 17.70 2.11
CA SER A 80 -2.85 17.63 3.49
C SER A 80 -2.57 16.29 4.16
N LEU A 81 -2.58 15.18 3.41
CA LEU A 81 -2.18 13.86 3.92
C LEU A 81 -0.68 13.83 4.24
N VAL A 82 0.16 14.35 3.34
CA VAL A 82 1.62 14.42 3.56
C VAL A 82 1.94 15.28 4.78
N ALA A 83 1.33 16.46 4.90
CA ALA A 83 1.47 17.33 6.07
C ALA A 83 1.05 16.62 7.37
N GLN A 84 -0.04 15.84 7.34
CA GLN A 84 -0.50 15.10 8.51
C GLN A 84 0.48 14.00 8.94
N CYS A 85 1.11 13.31 7.98
CA CYS A 85 2.16 12.32 8.29
C CYS A 85 3.38 13.00 8.93
N TRP A 86 3.78 14.16 8.39
CA TRP A 86 4.86 14.96 8.93
C TRP A 86 4.60 15.45 10.36
N ASP A 87 3.41 15.99 10.63
CA ASP A 87 3.02 16.46 11.97
C ASP A 87 3.03 15.33 13.01
N ASN A 88 2.80 14.10 12.56
CA ASN A 88 2.88 12.89 13.39
C ASN A 88 4.28 12.24 13.40
N GLY A 89 5.30 12.93 12.86
CA GLY A 89 6.70 12.52 12.92
C GLY A 89 7.11 11.45 11.90
N GLY A 90 6.34 11.26 10.83
CA GLY A 90 6.68 10.38 9.71
C GLY A 90 7.29 11.13 8.53
N GLU A 91 8.14 10.45 7.78
CA GLU A 91 8.71 10.96 6.52
C GLU A 91 8.36 10.00 5.38
N PRO A 92 7.13 10.05 4.84
CA PRO A 92 6.71 9.10 3.83
C PRO A 92 7.51 9.26 2.54
N ASP A 93 7.97 8.14 1.99
CA ASP A 93 8.88 8.06 0.84
C ASP A 93 8.20 7.51 -0.42
N VAL A 94 7.11 6.74 -0.27
CA VAL A 94 6.44 6.09 -1.39
C VAL A 94 4.92 6.22 -1.31
N LEU A 95 4.32 6.62 -2.43
CA LEU A 95 2.88 6.54 -2.67
C LEU A 95 2.59 5.35 -3.58
N ILE A 96 1.79 4.39 -3.10
CA ILE A 96 1.29 3.27 -3.89
C ILE A 96 -0.18 3.54 -4.23
N THR A 97 -0.53 3.39 -5.51
CA THR A 97 -1.90 3.65 -5.99
C THR A 97 -2.31 2.73 -7.14
N GLY A 98 -3.62 2.55 -7.33
CA GLY A 98 -4.17 1.80 -8.46
C GLY A 98 -3.99 2.54 -9.79
N SER A 99 -4.18 1.83 -10.91
CA SER A 99 -3.92 2.36 -12.26
C SER A 99 -4.70 3.64 -12.61
N PHE A 100 -5.98 3.74 -12.21
CA PHE A 100 -6.82 4.91 -12.48
C PHE A 100 -6.32 6.14 -11.71
N ASN A 101 -6.15 6.00 -10.39
CA ASN A 101 -5.68 7.09 -9.54
C ASN A 101 -4.24 7.50 -9.85
N ARG A 102 -3.41 6.59 -10.35
CA ARG A 102 -2.08 6.91 -10.88
C ARG A 102 -2.13 7.94 -12.00
N GLN A 103 -3.09 7.80 -12.92
CA GLN A 103 -3.26 8.75 -14.03
C GLN A 103 -3.73 10.12 -13.51
N GLY A 104 -4.62 10.14 -12.52
CA GLY A 104 -5.02 11.38 -11.83
C GLY A 104 -3.84 12.08 -11.16
N ILE A 105 -2.99 11.33 -10.45
CA ILE A 105 -1.78 11.88 -9.81
C ILE A 105 -0.81 12.42 -10.85
N SER A 106 -0.65 11.78 -12.02
CA SER A 106 0.23 12.28 -13.08
C SER A 106 -0.15 13.67 -13.62
N ALA A 107 -1.36 14.16 -13.31
CA ALA A 107 -1.81 15.50 -13.67
C ALA A 107 -1.57 16.55 -12.57
N PHE A 108 -0.94 16.21 -11.45
CA PHE A 108 -0.62 17.16 -10.37
C PHE A 108 0.44 18.18 -10.80
N ASP A 109 0.27 19.44 -10.38
CA ASP A 109 1.16 20.54 -10.75
C ASP A 109 2.49 20.47 -9.98
N GLY A 110 2.49 19.88 -8.77
CA GLY A 110 3.69 19.66 -7.94
C GLY A 110 4.65 18.56 -8.41
N ILE A 111 4.39 17.97 -9.58
CA ILE A 111 5.29 16.98 -10.18
C ILE A 111 6.48 17.71 -10.80
N ALA A 112 7.66 17.45 -10.27
CA ALA A 112 8.89 17.90 -10.91
C ALA A 112 8.98 17.24 -12.29
N THR A 113 8.84 18.04 -13.35
CA THR A 113 9.25 17.65 -14.70
C THR A 113 10.77 17.59 -14.71
N LEU A 114 11.32 16.47 -14.26
CA LEU A 114 12.70 16.12 -14.55
C LEU A 114 12.78 16.01 -16.08
N TYR A 115 13.25 17.06 -16.73
CA TYR A 115 13.93 16.94 -18.02
C TYR A 115 15.10 16.00 -17.80
N ARG A 116 14.83 14.69 -17.91
CA ARG A 116 15.85 13.65 -17.77
C ARG A 116 16.64 13.61 -19.06
N ASP A 117 17.51 14.59 -19.25
CA ASP A 117 18.44 14.69 -20.38
C ASP A 117 19.64 13.73 -20.24
N THR A 118 19.46 12.59 -19.57
CA THR A 118 20.51 11.59 -19.34
C THR A 118 19.95 10.17 -19.30
N SER A 119 19.49 9.69 -20.46
CA SER A 119 19.63 8.27 -20.79
C SER A 119 20.03 8.16 -22.26
N PRO A 120 21.29 7.81 -22.59
CA PRO A 120 21.69 7.59 -23.96
C PRO A 120 21.01 6.30 -24.45
N GLY A 121 19.91 6.46 -25.21
CA GLY A 121 19.18 5.33 -25.80
C GLY A 121 17.68 5.54 -26.00
N LEU A 122 17.10 6.60 -25.46
CA LEU A 122 15.73 7.01 -25.83
C LEU A 122 15.83 8.08 -26.91
N ASP A 123 15.40 7.69 -28.11
CA ASP A 123 15.36 8.57 -29.27
C ASP A 123 14.49 9.81 -28.98
N ARG A 124 14.81 10.89 -29.67
CA ARG A 124 14.33 12.25 -29.44
C ARG A 124 12.79 12.29 -29.29
N ALA A 125 12.32 12.88 -28.19
CA ALA A 125 10.92 13.19 -27.88
C ALA A 125 9.99 12.03 -27.47
N SER A 126 10.41 11.15 -26.55
CA SER A 126 9.42 10.47 -25.70
C SER A 126 8.82 11.49 -24.73
N ILE A 127 7.59 11.95 -24.98
CA ILE A 127 6.81 12.70 -24.00
C ILE A 127 6.61 11.78 -22.78
N MET A 128 7.42 11.97 -21.74
CA MET A 128 7.25 11.29 -20.45
C MET A 128 5.97 11.83 -19.81
N GLY A 129 4.85 11.16 -20.03
CA GLY A 129 3.55 11.49 -19.42
C GLY A 129 3.33 10.86 -18.04
N SER A 130 4.39 10.40 -17.37
CA SER A 130 4.31 9.71 -16.07
C SER A 130 5.18 10.41 -15.05
N ALA A 131 4.57 10.76 -13.92
CA ALA A 131 5.22 11.42 -12.81
C ALA A 131 5.91 10.44 -11.87
N ASP A 132 7.23 10.31 -11.91
CA ASP A 132 7.90 9.28 -11.09
C ASP A 132 8.14 9.72 -9.63
N ILE A 133 8.26 11.03 -9.39
CA ILE A 133 8.56 11.61 -8.07
C ILE A 133 7.73 12.88 -7.88
N TYR A 134 7.08 12.97 -6.72
CA TYR A 134 6.38 14.16 -6.24
C TYR A 134 7.25 14.90 -5.23
N VAL A 135 7.44 16.21 -5.40
CA VAL A 135 8.23 17.03 -4.47
C VAL A 135 7.25 17.80 -3.59
N SER A 136 7.27 17.52 -2.30
CA SER A 136 6.47 18.20 -1.27
C SER A 136 7.37 19.02 -0.36
N ASP A 137 6.80 20.01 0.33
CA ASP A 137 7.47 20.79 1.37
C ASP A 137 7.98 19.91 2.54
N PHE A 138 7.35 18.75 2.74
CA PHE A 138 7.66 17.78 3.80
C PHE A 138 8.26 16.48 3.28
N SER A 139 8.47 16.35 1.97
CA SER A 139 9.21 15.19 1.45
C SER A 139 10.69 15.41 1.70
N GLY A 140 11.40 14.40 2.19
CA GLY A 140 12.86 14.44 2.29
C GLY A 140 13.52 14.70 0.91
N GLN A 141 14.85 14.79 0.88
CA GLN A 141 15.61 15.14 -0.34
C GLN A 141 15.31 14.24 -1.57
N GLY A 142 14.76 13.04 -1.37
CA GLY A 142 14.40 12.10 -2.42
C GLY A 142 13.02 12.31 -3.07
N GLY A 143 12.15 13.15 -2.49
CA GLY A 143 10.75 13.26 -2.90
C GLY A 143 9.94 11.98 -2.63
N ILE A 144 8.61 12.05 -2.83
CA ILE A 144 7.71 10.89 -2.69
C ILE A 144 7.64 10.17 -4.03
N LYS A 145 8.09 8.92 -4.09
CA LYS A 145 8.03 8.09 -5.30
C LYS A 145 6.63 7.55 -5.53
N ILE A 146 6.10 7.71 -6.74
CA ILE A 146 4.74 7.26 -7.06
C ILE A 146 4.81 5.92 -7.81
N MET A 147 4.36 4.85 -7.16
CA MET A 147 4.30 3.50 -7.70
C MET A 147 2.85 3.09 -7.99
N ALA A 148 2.66 2.41 -9.12
CA ALA A 148 1.37 1.80 -9.44
C ALA A 148 1.39 0.32 -9.08
N ASP A 149 0.41 -0.14 -8.32
CA ASP A 149 0.18 -1.55 -8.04
C ASP A 149 -1.16 -1.99 -8.67
N ARG A 150 -1.17 -3.20 -9.23
CA ARG A 150 -2.33 -3.83 -9.87
C ARG A 150 -3.19 -4.63 -8.89
N PHE A 151 -2.62 -5.06 -7.75
CA PHE A 151 -3.28 -5.94 -6.78
C PHE A 151 -3.83 -5.19 -5.58
N MET A 152 -3.31 -4.00 -5.31
CA MET A 152 -3.94 -3.09 -4.37
C MET A 152 -5.35 -2.68 -4.80
N ARG A 153 -6.12 -2.29 -3.80
CA ARG A 153 -7.48 -1.83 -3.98
C ARG A 153 -7.53 -0.46 -4.69
N ALA A 154 -8.33 -0.36 -5.75
CA ALA A 154 -8.43 0.87 -6.54
C ALA A 154 -9.03 2.07 -5.79
N LYS A 155 -9.80 1.85 -4.72
CA LYS A 155 -10.45 2.91 -3.92
C LYS A 155 -9.55 3.60 -2.90
N THR A 156 -8.32 3.12 -2.75
CA THR A 156 -7.39 3.61 -1.73
C THR A 156 -6.04 3.95 -2.38
N ALA A 157 -5.38 4.99 -1.89
CA ALA A 157 -3.97 5.23 -2.14
C ALA A 157 -3.21 5.19 -0.80
N LEU A 158 -2.08 4.49 -0.76
CA LEU A 158 -1.28 4.26 0.44
C LEU A 158 -0.01 5.10 0.37
N LEU A 159 0.16 5.99 1.33
CA LEU A 159 1.36 6.77 1.53
C LEU A 159 2.17 6.11 2.65
N LEU A 160 3.32 5.54 2.30
CA LEU A 160 4.11 4.69 3.19
C LEU A 160 5.47 5.31 3.45
N ASP A 161 6.03 4.92 4.59
CA ASP A 161 7.39 5.18 5.01
C ASP A 161 8.05 3.81 5.17
N PHE A 162 8.89 3.42 4.22
CA PHE A 162 9.49 2.09 4.24
C PHE A 162 10.54 1.88 5.34
N GLU A 163 10.98 2.93 6.04
CA GLU A 163 11.84 2.77 7.22
C GLU A 163 11.03 2.28 8.44
N MET A 164 9.75 2.67 8.52
CA MET A 164 8.84 2.33 9.61
C MET A 164 7.93 1.12 9.32
N LEU A 165 8.12 0.48 8.15
CA LEU A 165 7.32 -0.65 7.68
C LEU A 165 8.19 -1.85 7.30
N GLY A 166 7.77 -3.04 7.73
CA GLY A 166 8.44 -4.28 7.36
C GLY A 166 7.48 -5.44 7.12
N VAL A 167 8.03 -6.53 6.57
CA VAL A 167 7.35 -7.83 6.51
C VAL A 167 8.15 -8.82 7.36
N ALA A 168 7.53 -9.29 8.44
CA ALA A 168 8.12 -10.29 9.32
C ALA A 168 7.75 -11.69 8.82
N TYR A 169 8.76 -12.53 8.58
CA TYR A 169 8.56 -13.92 8.14
C TYR A 169 8.73 -14.87 9.32
N LEU A 170 7.67 -15.64 9.63
CA LEU A 170 7.75 -16.75 10.58
C LEU A 170 8.37 -17.98 9.90
N ARG A 171 7.91 -18.27 8.67
CA ARG A 171 8.49 -19.32 7.82
C ARG A 171 8.80 -18.69 6.46
N PRO A 172 10.09 -18.56 6.09
CA PRO A 172 10.45 -18.01 4.79
C PRO A 172 9.99 -18.96 3.67
N PHE A 173 10.05 -18.49 2.42
CA PHE A 173 9.70 -19.30 1.26
C PHE A 173 10.48 -20.62 1.23
N GLN A 174 9.77 -21.72 1.44
CA GLN A 174 10.33 -23.07 1.44
C GLN A 174 9.58 -23.93 0.43
N THR A 175 10.32 -24.79 -0.26
CA THR A 175 9.76 -25.79 -1.18
C THR A 175 10.28 -27.16 -0.79
N TYR A 176 9.39 -28.11 -0.56
CA TYR A 176 9.75 -29.48 -0.22
C TYR A 176 8.83 -30.49 -0.93
N GLU A 177 9.33 -31.71 -1.09
CA GLU A 177 8.57 -32.83 -1.68
C GLU A 177 7.65 -33.44 -0.61
N LEU A 178 6.40 -33.66 -0.98
CA LEU A 178 5.43 -34.37 -0.13
C LEU A 178 5.67 -35.87 -0.24
N GLY A 179 5.30 -36.62 0.80
CA GLY A 179 5.37 -38.08 0.77
C GLY A 179 4.65 -38.67 -0.44
N LYS A 180 5.25 -39.68 -1.06
CA LYS A 180 4.68 -40.35 -2.24
C LYS A 180 3.41 -41.10 -1.85
N THR A 181 2.28 -40.65 -2.38
CA THR A 181 0.96 -41.32 -2.21
C THR A 181 0.55 -42.15 -3.43
N GLY A 182 1.36 -42.16 -4.48
CA GLY A 182 1.12 -42.81 -5.76
C GLY A 182 2.32 -42.61 -6.69
N ASP A 183 2.18 -42.96 -7.97
CA ASP A 183 3.23 -42.78 -8.99
C ASP A 183 3.27 -41.33 -9.53
N ASN A 184 3.30 -40.38 -8.60
CA ASN A 184 3.38 -38.95 -8.90
C ASN A 184 4.23 -38.21 -7.87
N GLU A 185 4.99 -37.22 -8.34
CA GLU A 185 5.75 -36.30 -7.48
C GLU A 185 4.88 -35.11 -7.10
N LYS A 186 4.69 -34.88 -5.81
CA LYS A 186 3.95 -33.73 -5.27
C LYS A 186 4.91 -32.85 -4.49
N ARG A 187 4.86 -31.53 -4.71
CA ARG A 187 5.67 -30.54 -3.99
C ARG A 187 4.78 -29.48 -3.39
N THR A 188 5.15 -29.00 -2.20
CA THR A 188 4.49 -27.88 -1.52
C THR A 188 5.43 -26.70 -1.48
N ILE A 189 4.90 -25.50 -1.75
CA ILE A 189 5.55 -24.23 -1.48
C ILE A 189 4.78 -23.58 -0.33
N MET A 190 5.50 -23.15 0.70
CA MET A 190 4.91 -22.56 1.90
C MET A 190 5.67 -21.30 2.30
N THR A 191 4.93 -20.32 2.80
CA THR A 191 5.44 -19.10 3.42
C THR A 191 4.46 -18.67 4.50
N GLU A 192 4.98 -18.13 5.59
CA GLU A 192 4.17 -17.46 6.60
C GLU A 192 4.81 -16.15 6.97
N CYS A 193 4.04 -15.08 6.85
CA CYS A 193 4.49 -13.73 7.15
C CYS A 193 3.33 -12.88 7.64
N THR A 194 3.69 -11.77 8.29
CA THR A 194 2.78 -10.70 8.69
C THR A 194 3.41 -9.37 8.37
N LEU A 195 2.57 -8.35 8.20
CA LEU A 195 3.03 -6.97 8.21
C LEU A 195 3.55 -6.62 9.61
N ALA A 196 4.68 -5.93 9.67
CA ALA A 196 5.27 -5.37 10.87
C ALA A 196 5.25 -3.85 10.74
N VAL A 197 4.22 -3.22 11.31
CA VAL A 197 4.07 -1.77 11.36
C VAL A 197 4.72 -1.29 12.64
N LEU A 198 5.89 -0.65 12.52
CA LEU A 198 6.65 -0.18 13.69
C LEU A 198 6.07 1.13 14.24
N ASN A 199 5.63 2.02 13.34
CA ASN A 199 4.93 3.25 13.67
C ASN A 199 3.78 3.49 12.68
N GLU A 200 2.54 3.29 13.12
CA GLU A 200 1.35 3.52 12.30
C GLU A 200 1.22 4.98 11.84
N ALA A 201 1.57 5.92 12.70
CA ALA A 201 1.39 7.34 12.46
C ALA A 201 2.43 7.92 11.47
N ALA A 202 3.41 7.12 11.04
CA ALA A 202 4.33 7.49 9.96
C ALA A 202 3.71 7.30 8.56
N HIS A 203 2.67 6.47 8.46
CA HIS A 203 2.00 6.15 7.21
C HIS A 203 0.69 6.89 7.09
N GLY A 204 0.13 6.96 5.88
CA GLY A 204 -1.16 7.57 5.63
C GLY A 204 -1.93 6.85 4.52
N LYS A 205 -3.25 7.03 4.51
CA LYS A 205 -4.10 6.53 3.43
C LYS A 205 -5.09 7.58 2.96
N TYR A 206 -5.28 7.62 1.64
CA TYR A 206 -6.35 8.38 0.99
C TYR A 206 -7.44 7.38 0.58
N ILE A 207 -8.62 7.48 1.20
CA ILE A 207 -9.76 6.58 0.98
C ILE A 207 -10.88 7.26 0.19
N GLY A 208 -11.81 6.44 -0.33
CA GLY A 208 -12.97 6.93 -1.08
C GLY A 208 -12.60 7.46 -2.45
N LEU A 209 -11.66 6.82 -3.13
CA LEU A 209 -11.23 7.25 -4.46
C LEU A 209 -12.10 6.66 -5.57
N THR A 210 -12.40 7.46 -6.58
CA THR A 210 -13.01 6.99 -7.84
C THR A 210 -12.09 5.94 -8.51
N THR A 211 -12.70 4.96 -9.19
CA THR A 211 -11.97 3.79 -9.73
C THR A 211 -11.98 3.68 -11.26
N SER A 212 -12.79 4.47 -11.96
CA SER A 212 -13.01 4.39 -13.41
C SER A 212 -13.56 5.69 -13.98
#